data_AF-A0A958LEN6-F1
#
_entry.id   AF-A0A958LEN6-F1
#
_cell.length_a   1.000
_cell.length_b   1.000
_cell.length_c   1.000
_cell.angle_alpha   90.00
_cell.angle_beta   90.00
_cell.angle_gamma   90.00
#
_symmetry.space_group_name_H-M   'P 1'
#
loop_
_entity.id
_entity.type
_entity.pdbx_description
1 polymer ?
#
loop_
_entity_poly.entity_id
_entity_poly.type
_entity_poly.pdbx_seq_one_letter_code
_entity_poly.pdbx_strand_id
1 'polypeptide(L)'
;MPATALKIGTLDDYLDRICEEIQLRQTQFITAVRRYTAVGKQLTERESPLERLSPAVFPQGSMLQRTTIRPMRLSKQVVPYDIDTVCRCDFDPYSKTSQSLYGSVLARLVANVDFQKRIEEAKKELGTSGKCIRLAYTDDDFYLDVVPTCKDPSDAEGIRLYMCNPDRWTSFAKPIETWRRTDPFRFAAWLQVRCEVGHRLVEKRAVASVAPVPPQEEADVKAPLRRVVQLLKRVRDVEFLGDKCRPTSIMLTTLAGRHYRGEESIADGLETVVNGIASQINASRPGRIAVPNPADELAP
;
A
#
# COMPACT_ATOMS: atom_id res chain seq x y z
N MET A 1 6.54 -28.41 0.53
CA MET A 1 7.93 -28.90 0.68
C MET A 1 8.60 -28.04 1.73
N PRO A 2 9.46 -28.58 2.62
CA PRO A 2 10.20 -27.74 3.54
C PRO A 2 11.09 -26.79 2.72
N ALA A 3 11.14 -25.51 3.11
CA ALA A 3 12.02 -24.54 2.48
C ALA A 3 13.45 -25.10 2.51
N THR A 4 14.10 -25.16 1.35
CA THR A 4 15.50 -25.56 1.26
C THR A 4 16.32 -24.58 2.08
N ALA A 5 16.89 -25.03 3.20
CA ALA A 5 17.66 -24.15 4.07
C ALA A 5 18.78 -23.47 3.26
N LEU A 6 18.84 -22.14 3.32
CA LEU A 6 19.86 -21.38 2.61
C LEU A 6 21.25 -21.82 3.07
N LYS A 7 22.16 -22.00 2.10
CA LYS A 7 23.54 -22.36 2.40
C LYS A 7 24.25 -21.13 2.98
N ILE A 8 24.76 -21.26 4.20
CA ILE A 8 25.46 -20.18 4.90
C ILE A 8 26.63 -19.64 4.06
N GLY A 9 26.73 -18.31 3.97
CA GLY A 9 27.79 -17.59 3.28
C GLY A 9 27.57 -17.38 1.78
N THR A 10 26.42 -17.80 1.23
CA THR A 10 26.03 -17.44 -0.15
C THR A 10 25.46 -16.02 -0.22
N LEU A 11 25.38 -15.46 -1.42
CA LEU A 11 24.72 -14.17 -1.64
C LEU A 11 23.25 -14.21 -1.19
N ASP A 12 22.54 -15.32 -1.42
CA ASP A 12 21.16 -15.48 -0.94
C ASP A 12 21.06 -15.45 0.58
N ASP A 13 21.98 -16.10 1.31
CA ASP A 13 22.02 -16.04 2.78
C ASP A 13 22.21 -14.59 3.28
N TYR A 14 23.11 -13.82 2.67
CA TYR A 14 23.28 -12.41 3.03
C TYR A 14 22.06 -11.56 2.68
N LEU A 15 21.48 -11.74 1.49
CA LEU A 15 20.28 -11.01 1.07
C LEU A 15 19.07 -11.35 1.94
N ASP A 16 18.94 -12.60 2.38
CA ASP A 16 17.87 -13.04 3.26
C ASP A 16 18.00 -12.44 4.65
N ARG A 17 19.20 -12.46 5.25
CA ARG A 17 19.47 -11.77 6.53
C ARG A 17 19.23 -10.26 6.45
N ILE A 18 19.55 -9.64 5.31
CA ILE A 18 19.16 -8.24 5.07
C ILE A 18 17.64 -8.13 5.06
N CYS A 19 16.93 -9.02 4.36
CA CYS A 19 15.46 -9.04 4.34
C CYS A 19 14.85 -9.18 5.75
N GLU A 20 15.41 -10.06 6.59
CA GLU A 20 15.05 -10.23 8.00
C GLU A 20 15.25 -8.95 8.81
N GLU A 21 16.36 -8.25 8.59
CA GLU A 21 16.62 -6.99 9.26
C GLU A 21 15.72 -5.87 8.75
N ILE A 22 15.39 -5.82 7.46
CA ILE A 22 14.61 -4.71 6.92
C ILE A 22 13.10 -4.89 7.07
N GLN A 23 12.60 -6.08 7.39
CA GLN A 23 11.18 -6.28 7.69
C GLN A 23 10.78 -5.77 9.08
N LEU A 24 9.49 -5.60 9.30
CA LEU A 24 8.97 -5.21 10.62
C LEU A 24 9.32 -6.28 11.66
N ARG A 25 9.71 -5.86 12.86
CA ARG A 25 9.75 -6.77 14.00
C ARG A 25 8.33 -7.18 14.36
N GLN A 26 8.18 -8.35 14.99
CA GLN A 26 6.88 -8.84 15.45
C GLN A 26 6.13 -7.81 16.32
N THR A 27 6.85 -7.11 17.21
CA THR A 27 6.27 -6.06 18.06
C THR A 27 5.77 -4.86 17.25
N GLN A 28 6.51 -4.43 16.22
CA GLN A 28 6.09 -3.35 15.32
C GLN A 28 4.85 -3.77 14.53
N PHE A 29 4.83 -4.99 14.00
CA PHE A 29 3.68 -5.54 13.28
C PHE A 29 2.42 -5.61 14.17
N ILE A 30 2.54 -6.12 15.40
CA ILE A 30 1.43 -6.18 16.36
C ILE A 30 0.91 -4.77 16.66
N THR A 31 1.80 -3.82 16.90
CA THR A 31 1.42 -2.42 17.13
C THR A 31 0.70 -1.82 15.93
N ALA A 32 1.23 -2.02 14.72
CA ALA A 32 0.64 -1.59 13.46
C ALA A 32 -0.80 -2.15 13.29
N VAL A 33 -0.98 -3.45 13.47
CA VAL A 33 -2.30 -4.12 13.40
C VAL A 33 -3.25 -3.60 14.47
N ARG A 34 -2.77 -3.31 15.68
CA ARG A 34 -3.58 -2.74 16.75
C ARG A 34 -4.08 -1.34 16.40
N ARG A 35 -3.22 -0.45 15.88
CA ARG A 35 -3.62 0.91 15.46
C ARG A 35 -4.57 0.86 14.27
N TYR A 36 -4.28 0.04 13.27
CA TYR A 36 -5.18 -0.25 12.15
C TYR A 36 -6.58 -0.67 12.62
N THR A 37 -6.62 -1.63 13.53
CA THR A 37 -7.88 -2.14 14.09
C THR A 37 -8.64 -1.07 14.88
N ALA A 38 -7.95 -0.23 15.64
CA ALA A 38 -8.57 0.86 16.39
C ALA A 38 -9.20 1.91 15.45
N VAL A 39 -8.49 2.31 14.40
CA VAL A 39 -9.03 3.21 13.36
C VAL A 39 -10.21 2.55 12.65
N GLY A 40 -10.11 1.27 12.29
CA GLY A 40 -11.19 0.52 11.66
C GLY A 40 -12.46 0.46 12.53
N LYS A 41 -12.30 0.21 13.83
CA LYS A 41 -13.41 0.22 14.80
C LYS A 41 -14.06 1.59 14.92
N GLN A 42 -13.28 2.67 14.98
CA GLN A 42 -13.82 4.03 14.96
C GLN A 42 -14.65 4.26 13.70
N LEU A 43 -14.12 3.94 12.52
CA LEU A 43 -14.82 4.17 11.25
C LEU A 43 -16.12 3.34 11.12
N THR A 44 -16.19 2.17 11.76
CA THR A 44 -17.30 1.22 11.65
C THR A 44 -18.21 1.15 12.86
N GLU A 45 -18.06 2.08 13.82
CA GLU A 45 -18.90 2.14 15.02
C GLU A 45 -20.37 2.37 14.67
N ARG A 46 -21.25 1.57 15.30
CA ARG A 46 -22.70 1.70 15.17
C ARG A 46 -23.20 3.02 15.78
N GLU A 47 -24.34 3.49 15.30
CA GLU A 47 -24.99 4.74 15.69
C GLU A 47 -24.15 5.99 15.38
N SER A 48 -23.02 5.84 14.69
CA SER A 48 -22.21 6.96 14.25
C SER A 48 -22.81 7.60 12.99
N PRO A 49 -22.62 8.91 12.76
CA PRO A 49 -23.08 9.57 11.53
C PRO A 49 -22.52 8.96 10.23
N LEU A 50 -21.42 8.22 10.31
CA LEU A 50 -20.81 7.54 9.17
C LEU A 50 -21.49 6.19 8.87
N GLU A 51 -22.12 5.54 9.86
CA GLU A 51 -22.78 4.24 9.71
C GLU A 51 -23.81 4.22 8.57
N ARG A 52 -24.51 5.36 8.34
CA ARG A 52 -25.45 5.52 7.22
C ARG A 52 -24.86 5.28 5.83
N LEU A 53 -23.52 5.30 5.73
CA LEU A 53 -22.77 5.03 4.50
C LEU A 53 -22.17 3.62 4.50
N SER A 54 -22.57 2.74 5.43
CA SER A 54 -22.11 1.35 5.56
C SER A 54 -20.59 1.19 5.39
N PRO A 55 -19.78 1.88 6.21
CA PRO A 55 -18.33 1.87 6.06
C PRO A 55 -17.77 0.45 6.26
N ALA A 56 -16.84 0.06 5.40
CA ALA A 56 -16.05 -1.15 5.50
C ALA A 56 -14.58 -0.84 5.29
N VAL A 57 -13.72 -1.43 6.11
CA VAL A 57 -12.31 -1.08 6.23
C VAL A 57 -11.44 -2.25 5.79
N PHE A 58 -10.49 -1.99 4.90
CA PHE A 58 -9.60 -3.02 4.34
C PHE A 58 -8.14 -2.57 4.38
N PRO A 59 -7.19 -3.47 4.64
CA PRO A 59 -5.78 -3.15 4.46
C PRO A 59 -5.48 -3.00 2.96
N GLN A 60 -4.52 -2.16 2.62
CA GLN A 60 -3.97 -2.08 1.27
C GLN A 60 -2.45 -1.86 1.32
N GLY A 61 -1.86 -1.55 0.17
CA GLY A 61 -0.46 -1.16 0.09
C GLY A 61 0.49 -2.25 0.56
N SER A 62 1.61 -1.85 1.17
CA SER A 62 2.71 -2.78 1.44
C SER A 62 2.38 -3.86 2.48
N MET A 63 1.46 -3.58 3.40
CA MET A 63 0.97 -4.57 4.38
C MET A 63 0.16 -5.66 3.71
N LEU A 64 -0.76 -5.29 2.80
CA LEU A 64 -1.53 -6.27 2.02
C LEU A 64 -0.63 -7.08 1.07
N GLN A 65 0.35 -6.41 0.46
CA GLN A 65 1.30 -7.02 -0.48
C GLN A 65 2.40 -7.86 0.19
N ARG A 66 2.51 -7.79 1.53
CA ARG A 66 3.59 -8.41 2.34
C ARG A 66 5.00 -7.93 1.96
N THR A 67 5.11 -6.67 1.52
CA THR A 67 6.37 -6.01 1.12
C THR A 67 6.74 -4.82 2.02
N THR A 68 6.13 -4.73 3.21
CA THR A 68 6.46 -3.68 4.19
C THR A 68 7.92 -3.79 4.61
N ILE A 69 8.58 -2.64 4.74
CA ILE A 69 9.93 -2.53 5.33
C ILE A 69 9.82 -1.67 6.59
N ARG A 70 10.59 -2.04 7.62
CA ARG A 70 10.69 -1.29 8.86
C ARG A 70 11.25 0.11 8.61
N PRO A 71 10.91 1.07 9.48
CA PRO A 71 11.37 2.43 9.34
C PRO A 71 12.90 2.47 9.43
N MET A 72 13.49 3.40 8.70
CA MET A 72 14.94 3.56 8.65
C MET A 72 15.32 4.86 9.35
N ARG A 73 16.22 4.77 10.33
CA ARG A 73 16.76 5.95 11.03
C ARG A 73 18.19 6.17 10.54
N LEU A 74 18.40 7.26 9.80
CA LEU A 74 19.72 7.70 9.35
C LEU A 74 20.02 9.05 9.99
N SER A 75 20.95 9.06 10.95
CA SER A 75 21.27 10.26 11.73
C SER A 75 20.00 10.86 12.38
N LYS A 76 19.70 12.13 12.13
CA LYS A 76 18.50 12.82 12.64
C LYS A 76 17.25 12.61 11.78
N GLN A 77 17.34 11.92 10.64
CA GLN A 77 16.22 11.69 9.74
C GLN A 77 15.61 10.31 9.96
N VAL A 78 14.28 10.25 9.98
CA VAL A 78 13.50 9.01 10.04
C VAL A 78 12.76 8.88 8.72
N VAL A 79 12.92 7.73 8.05
CA VAL A 79 12.04 7.30 6.97
C VAL A 79 10.98 6.40 7.61
N PRO A 80 9.77 6.94 7.87
CA PRO A 80 8.69 6.15 8.45
C PRO A 80 8.19 5.12 7.43
N TYR A 81 7.52 4.10 7.93
CA TYR A 81 6.72 3.22 7.09
C TYR A 81 5.26 3.70 7.06
N ASP A 82 4.49 3.20 6.09
CA ASP A 82 3.08 3.57 5.91
C ASP A 82 2.19 2.35 6.13
N ILE A 83 1.08 2.56 6.84
CA ILE A 83 -0.04 1.63 6.92
C ILE A 83 -1.19 2.20 6.08
N ASP A 84 -1.43 1.59 4.94
CA ASP A 84 -2.46 2.04 4.03
C ASP A 84 -3.79 1.32 4.31
N THR A 85 -4.86 2.10 4.43
CA THR A 85 -6.22 1.64 4.78
C THR A 85 -7.22 2.15 3.76
N VAL A 86 -8.06 1.27 3.23
CA VAL A 86 -9.24 1.64 2.44
C VAL A 86 -10.43 1.76 3.38
N CYS A 87 -11.12 2.90 3.38
CA CYS A 87 -12.44 3.06 3.99
C CYS A 87 -13.48 3.12 2.85
N ARG A 88 -14.10 1.99 2.55
CA ARG A 88 -15.12 1.85 1.49
C ARG A 88 -16.49 2.14 2.06
N CYS A 89 -17.18 3.10 1.48
CA CYS A 89 -18.54 3.48 1.85
C CYS A 89 -19.51 3.22 0.69
N ASP A 90 -20.75 2.89 1.01
CA ASP A 90 -21.87 2.95 0.06
C ASP A 90 -22.19 4.42 -0.22
N PHE A 91 -21.74 4.87 -1.38
CA PHE A 91 -21.76 6.25 -1.81
C PHE A 91 -21.90 6.29 -3.32
N ASP A 92 -22.83 7.08 -3.84
CA ASP A 92 -23.04 7.21 -5.29
C ASP A 92 -22.12 8.29 -5.87
N PRO A 93 -21.11 7.92 -6.69
CA PRO A 93 -20.17 8.88 -7.26
C PRO A 93 -20.77 9.76 -8.37
N TYR A 94 -21.93 9.40 -8.93
CA TYR A 94 -22.59 10.19 -9.97
C TYR A 94 -23.36 11.39 -9.40
N SER A 95 -23.86 11.29 -8.17
CA SER A 95 -24.63 12.35 -7.51
C SER A 95 -23.85 13.09 -6.42
N LYS A 96 -22.80 12.50 -5.84
CA LYS A 96 -22.07 13.09 -4.71
C LYS A 96 -20.57 13.21 -4.98
N THR A 97 -19.98 14.32 -4.52
CA THR A 97 -18.55 14.60 -4.73
C THR A 97 -17.67 13.80 -3.77
N SER A 98 -16.46 13.46 -4.19
CA SER A 98 -15.49 12.80 -3.32
C SER A 98 -15.07 13.66 -2.13
N GLN A 99 -15.09 14.99 -2.27
CA GLN A 99 -14.86 15.92 -1.16
C GLN A 99 -15.88 15.74 -0.02
N SER A 100 -17.15 15.47 -0.36
CA SER A 100 -18.19 15.24 0.66
C SER A 100 -18.00 13.91 1.39
N LEU A 101 -17.54 12.86 0.71
CA LEU A 101 -17.15 11.60 1.36
C LEU A 101 -15.91 11.81 2.24
N TYR A 102 -14.88 12.49 1.73
CA TYR A 102 -13.68 12.83 2.49
C TYR A 102 -14.03 13.58 3.78
N GLY A 103 -14.90 14.60 3.69
CA GLY A 103 -15.39 15.33 4.85
C GLY A 103 -16.13 14.45 5.87
N SER A 104 -16.96 13.51 5.39
CA SER A 104 -17.69 12.58 6.26
C SER A 104 -16.75 11.65 7.03
N VAL A 105 -15.75 11.08 6.34
CA VAL A 105 -14.74 10.20 6.96
C VAL A 105 -13.84 11.00 7.92
N LEU A 106 -13.42 12.21 7.53
CA LEU A 106 -12.63 13.09 8.39
C LEU A 106 -13.39 13.45 9.66
N ALA A 107 -14.64 13.89 9.54
CA ALA A 107 -15.50 14.24 10.68
C ALA A 107 -15.61 13.06 11.65
N ARG A 108 -15.72 11.83 11.14
CA ARG A 108 -15.77 10.63 11.98
C ARG A 108 -14.46 10.36 12.73
N LEU A 109 -13.32 10.56 12.08
CA LEU A 109 -12.01 10.38 12.70
C LEU A 109 -11.71 11.44 13.76
N VAL A 110 -11.99 12.72 13.48
CA VAL A 110 -11.71 13.83 14.43
C VAL A 110 -12.68 13.87 15.61
N ALA A 111 -13.78 13.12 15.58
CA ALA A 111 -14.62 12.91 16.76
C ALA A 111 -13.88 12.17 17.89
N ASN A 112 -12.74 11.51 17.59
CA ASN A 112 -11.83 10.97 18.58
C ASN A 112 -10.67 11.95 18.81
N VAL A 113 -10.49 12.40 20.05
CA VAL A 113 -9.49 13.42 20.43
C VAL A 113 -8.05 12.98 20.14
N ASP A 114 -7.70 11.71 20.34
CA ASP A 114 -6.36 11.19 20.01
C ASP A 114 -6.14 11.23 18.49
N PHE A 115 -7.14 10.79 17.71
CA PHE A 115 -7.02 10.78 16.24
C PHE A 115 -6.99 12.19 15.67
N GLN A 116 -7.76 13.13 16.22
CA GLN A 116 -7.68 14.53 15.85
C GLN A 116 -6.25 15.07 16.00
N LYS A 117 -5.63 14.87 17.17
CA LYS A 117 -4.24 15.31 17.42
C LYS A 117 -3.25 14.72 16.42
N ARG A 118 -3.36 13.41 16.14
CA ARG A 118 -2.51 12.72 15.16
C ARG A 118 -2.70 13.22 13.74
N ILE A 119 -3.92 13.58 13.36
CA ILE A 119 -4.21 14.18 12.05
C ILE A 119 -3.63 15.59 11.97
N GLU A 120 -3.75 16.39 13.03
CA GLU A 120 -3.16 17.73 13.09
C GLU A 120 -1.63 17.70 13.03
N GLU A 121 -1.01 16.76 13.74
CA GLU A 121 0.44 16.50 13.67
C GLU A 121 0.88 16.14 12.25
N ALA A 122 0.24 15.14 11.62
CA ALA A 122 0.55 14.74 10.26
C ALA A 122 0.39 15.92 9.26
N LYS A 123 -0.65 16.74 9.43
CA LYS A 123 -0.88 17.94 8.61
C LYS A 123 0.24 18.97 8.78
N LYS A 124 0.72 19.17 10.00
CA LYS A 124 1.82 20.11 10.29
C LYS A 124 3.12 19.66 9.64
N GLU A 125 3.39 18.35 9.65
CA GLU A 125 4.64 17.80 9.12
C GLU A 125 4.64 17.65 7.60
N LEU A 126 3.53 17.18 7.02
CA LEU A 126 3.47 16.72 5.62
C LEU A 126 2.45 17.47 4.76
N GLY A 127 1.66 18.36 5.35
CA GLY A 127 0.53 19.02 4.67
C GLY A 127 -0.66 18.09 4.43
N THR A 128 -1.60 18.54 3.60
CA THR A 128 -2.79 17.78 3.20
C THR A 128 -2.76 17.42 1.73
N SER A 129 -2.82 16.13 1.42
CA SER A 129 -2.91 15.68 0.02
C SER A 129 -4.34 15.72 -0.55
N GLY A 130 -5.36 15.64 0.31
CA GLY A 130 -6.77 15.46 -0.08
C GLY A 130 -7.11 14.06 -0.64
N LYS A 131 -6.11 13.19 -0.80
CA LYS A 131 -6.28 11.80 -1.31
C LYS A 131 -6.53 10.81 -0.18
N CYS A 132 -5.88 11.05 0.97
CA CYS A 132 -6.01 10.26 2.20
C CYS A 132 -6.09 11.19 3.42
N ILE A 133 -6.61 10.65 4.52
CA ILE A 133 -6.58 11.25 5.85
C ILE A 133 -5.50 10.51 6.62
N ARG A 134 -4.41 11.22 6.93
CA ARG A 134 -3.20 10.66 7.54
C ARG A 134 -3.20 10.86 9.06
N LEU A 135 -2.92 9.81 9.81
CA LEU A 135 -2.69 9.85 11.25
C LEU A 135 -1.20 9.64 11.55
N ALA A 136 -0.59 10.55 12.30
CA ALA A 136 0.78 10.42 12.80
C ALA A 136 0.85 9.45 13.99
N TYR A 137 1.61 8.36 13.82
CA TYR A 137 2.07 7.50 14.90
C TYR A 137 3.59 7.61 14.99
N THR A 138 4.08 8.84 15.21
CA THR A 138 5.51 9.20 15.27
C THR A 138 6.26 8.44 16.36
N ASP A 139 5.62 8.17 17.50
CA ASP A 139 6.14 7.29 18.56
C ASP A 139 6.43 5.86 18.07
N ASP A 140 5.68 5.40 17.07
CA ASP A 140 5.76 4.05 16.49
C ASP A 140 6.48 4.06 15.10
N ASP A 141 7.03 5.21 14.68
CA ASP A 141 7.71 5.46 13.39
C ASP A 141 6.87 5.17 12.12
N PHE A 142 5.57 5.45 12.15
CA PHE A 142 4.72 5.29 10.96
C PHE A 142 3.59 6.30 10.81
N TYR A 143 3.06 6.37 9.59
CA TYR A 143 1.79 7.01 9.30
C TYR A 143 0.73 5.99 8.93
N LEU A 144 -0.51 6.23 9.38
CA LEU A 144 -1.66 5.46 8.94
C LEU A 144 -2.51 6.31 8.00
N ASP A 145 -2.65 5.85 6.76
CA ASP A 145 -3.40 6.52 5.72
C ASP A 145 -4.78 5.90 5.56
N VAL A 146 -5.83 6.65 5.87
CA VAL A 146 -7.21 6.27 5.56
C VAL A 146 -7.59 6.88 4.22
N VAL A 147 -7.89 6.04 3.23
CA VAL A 147 -8.35 6.47 1.90
C VAL A 147 -9.87 6.31 1.83
N PRO A 148 -10.65 7.40 1.81
CA PRO A 148 -12.08 7.34 1.56
C PRO A 148 -12.35 6.87 0.13
N THR A 149 -13.19 5.85 0.00
CA THR A 149 -13.53 5.25 -1.30
C THR A 149 -15.01 4.88 -1.38
N CYS A 150 -15.51 4.74 -2.60
CA CYS A 150 -16.76 4.05 -2.88
C CYS A 150 -16.56 3.05 -4.03
N LYS A 151 -17.53 2.16 -4.23
CA LYS A 151 -17.50 1.21 -5.34
C LYS A 151 -17.63 1.95 -6.67
N ASP A 152 -16.96 1.46 -7.70
CA ASP A 152 -17.26 1.85 -9.07
C ASP A 152 -18.55 1.15 -9.53
N PRO A 153 -19.67 1.87 -9.76
CA PRO A 153 -20.94 1.23 -10.15
C PRO A 153 -20.88 0.57 -11.54
N SER A 154 -19.87 0.92 -12.35
CA SER A 154 -19.65 0.31 -13.67
C SER A 154 -18.86 -1.01 -13.62
N ASP A 155 -18.33 -1.39 -12.45
CA ASP A 155 -17.60 -2.64 -12.28
C ASP A 155 -18.53 -3.79 -11.88
N ALA A 156 -18.73 -4.74 -12.80
CA ALA A 156 -19.61 -5.89 -12.57
C ALA A 156 -19.11 -6.81 -11.45
N GLU A 157 -17.79 -6.85 -11.20
CA GLU A 157 -17.20 -7.64 -10.12
C GLU A 157 -17.35 -6.95 -8.75
N GLY A 158 -17.59 -5.63 -8.74
CA GLY A 158 -17.72 -4.82 -7.52
C GLY A 158 -16.44 -4.70 -6.70
N ILE A 159 -15.28 -4.89 -7.33
CA ILE A 159 -13.94 -4.83 -6.70
C ILE A 159 -13.33 -3.44 -6.89
N ARG A 160 -13.45 -2.88 -8.10
CA ARG A 160 -12.90 -1.58 -8.47
C ARG A 160 -13.54 -0.47 -7.64
N LEU A 161 -12.70 0.47 -7.23
CA LEU A 161 -13.09 1.57 -6.37
C LEU A 161 -12.89 2.92 -7.06
N TYR A 162 -13.63 3.90 -6.57
CA TYR A 162 -13.34 5.30 -6.76
C TYR A 162 -12.71 5.87 -5.48
N MET A 163 -11.60 6.60 -5.64
CA MET A 163 -10.98 7.39 -4.59
C MET A 163 -11.04 8.88 -4.90
N CYS A 164 -10.72 9.71 -3.90
CA CYS A 164 -10.72 11.15 -4.03
C CYS A 164 -9.71 11.65 -5.09
N ASN A 165 -10.16 12.56 -5.96
CA ASN A 165 -9.33 13.31 -6.89
C ASN A 165 -9.35 14.81 -6.52
N PRO A 166 -8.52 15.24 -5.56
CA PRO A 166 -8.58 16.59 -5.00
C PRO A 166 -8.23 17.69 -6.01
N ASP A 167 -7.47 17.36 -7.07
CA ASP A 167 -7.17 18.28 -8.18
C ASP A 167 -8.44 18.71 -8.94
N ARG A 168 -9.56 18.02 -8.72
CA ARG A 168 -10.87 18.27 -9.32
C ARG A 168 -11.90 18.81 -8.32
N TRP A 169 -11.51 19.16 -7.09
CA TRP A 169 -12.40 19.80 -6.10
C TRP A 169 -12.61 21.28 -6.40
N THR A 170 -13.27 21.57 -7.52
CA THR A 170 -13.64 22.93 -7.93
C THR A 170 -15.16 23.10 -7.88
N SER A 171 -15.63 24.33 -7.76
CA SER A 171 -17.07 24.65 -7.70
C SER A 171 -17.85 24.24 -8.95
N PHE A 172 -17.17 24.00 -10.08
CA PHE A 172 -17.79 23.67 -11.37
C PHE A 172 -17.69 22.19 -11.74
N ALA A 173 -16.91 21.41 -10.99
CA ALA A 173 -16.72 19.99 -11.30
C ALA A 173 -18.01 19.20 -11.05
N LYS A 174 -18.38 18.35 -12.00
CA LYS A 174 -19.46 17.39 -11.79
C LYS A 174 -19.03 16.37 -10.73
N PRO A 175 -19.96 15.79 -9.94
CA PRO A 175 -19.62 14.80 -8.91
C PRO A 175 -18.63 13.73 -9.37
N ILE A 176 -18.90 13.07 -10.50
CA ILE A 176 -18.06 11.99 -11.04
C ILE A 176 -16.63 12.43 -11.37
N GLU A 177 -16.42 13.70 -11.75
CA GLU A 177 -15.11 14.24 -12.11
C GLU A 177 -14.20 14.41 -10.89
N THR A 178 -14.79 14.51 -9.68
CA THR A 178 -14.05 14.58 -8.42
C THR A 178 -13.49 13.23 -7.98
N TRP A 179 -13.78 12.15 -8.70
CA TRP A 179 -13.31 10.80 -8.39
C TRP A 179 -12.22 10.34 -9.36
N ARG A 180 -11.39 9.41 -8.90
CA ARG A 180 -10.41 8.70 -9.72
C ARG A 180 -10.53 7.20 -9.46
N ARG A 181 -10.51 6.38 -10.51
CA ARG A 181 -10.51 4.92 -10.39
C ARG A 181 -9.23 4.43 -9.71
N THR A 182 -9.37 3.42 -8.88
CA THR A 182 -8.27 2.70 -8.24
C THR A 182 -8.70 1.27 -7.95
N ASP A 183 -7.74 0.35 -7.95
CA ASP A 183 -8.00 -1.06 -7.63
C ASP A 183 -6.82 -1.66 -6.84
N PRO A 184 -6.70 -1.31 -5.55
CA PRO A 184 -5.59 -1.77 -4.73
C PRO A 184 -5.63 -3.28 -4.48
N PHE A 185 -6.81 -3.91 -4.56
CA PHE A 185 -6.98 -5.33 -4.33
C PHE A 185 -6.55 -6.15 -5.54
N ARG A 186 -6.95 -5.75 -6.76
CA ARG A 186 -6.46 -6.39 -7.99
C ARG A 186 -4.96 -6.19 -8.18
N PHE A 187 -4.40 -5.04 -7.75
CA PHE A 187 -2.94 -4.87 -7.74
C PHE A 187 -2.24 -5.86 -6.79
N ALA A 188 -2.78 -6.06 -5.58
CA ALA A 188 -2.24 -7.03 -4.64
C ALA A 188 -2.38 -8.47 -5.17
N ALA A 189 -3.52 -8.82 -5.77
CA ALA A 189 -3.75 -10.11 -6.41
C ALA A 189 -2.81 -10.34 -7.61
N TRP A 190 -2.58 -9.32 -8.43
CA TRP A 190 -1.60 -9.37 -9.52
C TRP A 190 -0.19 -9.68 -8.97
N LEU A 191 0.25 -8.98 -7.93
CA LEU A 191 1.55 -9.25 -7.33
C LEU A 191 1.60 -10.65 -6.71
N GLN A 192 0.51 -11.11 -6.11
CA GLN A 192 0.39 -12.48 -5.61
C GLN A 192 0.64 -13.50 -6.72
N VAL A 193 -0.04 -13.35 -7.87
CA VAL A 193 0.17 -14.21 -9.04
C VAL A 193 1.62 -14.17 -9.53
N ARG A 194 2.28 -13.01 -9.50
CA ARG A 194 3.71 -12.91 -9.85
C ARG A 194 4.63 -13.62 -8.86
N CYS A 195 4.24 -13.71 -7.59
CA CYS A 195 4.94 -14.50 -6.57
C CYS A 195 4.65 -16.00 -6.70
N GLU A 196 3.52 -16.35 -7.32
CA GLU A 196 2.92 -17.69 -7.36
C GLU A 196 3.05 -18.37 -8.73
N VAL A 197 3.96 -17.93 -9.62
CA VAL A 197 4.26 -18.67 -10.86
C VAL A 197 4.72 -20.09 -10.47
N GLY A 198 3.76 -21.02 -10.36
CA GLY A 198 3.87 -22.30 -9.66
C GLY A 198 2.60 -22.83 -8.95
N HIS A 199 1.76 -22.02 -8.28
CA HIS A 199 0.57 -22.53 -7.54
C HIS A 199 -0.59 -21.51 -7.42
N ARG A 200 -1.81 -22.03 -7.19
CA ARG A 200 -3.12 -21.37 -7.41
C ARG A 200 -3.60 -20.53 -6.21
N LEU A 201 -4.25 -19.39 -6.51
CA LEU A 201 -4.95 -18.48 -5.59
C LEU A 201 -6.01 -19.17 -4.70
N VAL A 202 -6.09 -18.74 -3.44
CA VAL A 202 -7.28 -18.86 -2.58
C VAL A 202 -7.65 -17.47 -2.05
N GLU A 203 -8.65 -16.84 -2.64
CA GLU A 203 -9.31 -15.70 -2.04
C GLU A 203 -10.34 -16.17 -1.00
N LYS A 204 -10.08 -15.89 0.28
CA LYS A 204 -11.15 -15.90 1.29
C LYS A 204 -11.73 -14.50 1.38
N ARG A 205 -12.99 -14.35 1.00
CA ARG A 205 -13.78 -13.15 1.27
C ARG A 205 -13.92 -12.98 2.79
N ALA A 206 -13.43 -11.87 3.33
CA ALA A 206 -13.66 -11.52 4.73
C ALA A 206 -15.11 -11.01 4.90
N VAL A 207 -15.82 -11.55 5.90
CA VAL A 207 -17.22 -11.19 6.25
C VAL A 207 -17.26 -10.04 7.27
N ALA A 208 -16.11 -9.52 7.70
CA ALA A 208 -16.02 -8.49 8.71
C ALA A 208 -16.02 -7.07 8.11
N SER A 209 -16.67 -6.12 8.79
CA SER A 209 -16.62 -4.69 8.43
C SER A 209 -15.21 -4.10 8.56
N VAL A 210 -14.32 -4.74 9.32
CA VAL A 210 -12.88 -4.47 9.32
C VAL A 210 -12.18 -5.76 8.90
N ALA A 211 -11.63 -5.78 7.68
CA ALA A 211 -10.91 -6.93 7.18
C ALA A 211 -9.58 -7.10 7.92
N PRO A 212 -9.16 -8.34 8.25
CA PRO A 212 -7.90 -8.55 8.93
C PRO A 212 -6.72 -8.20 8.01
N VAL A 213 -5.67 -7.64 8.60
CA VAL A 213 -4.35 -7.54 7.95
C VAL A 213 -3.81 -8.96 7.75
N PRO A 214 -3.25 -9.30 6.56
CA PRO A 214 -2.62 -10.61 6.38
C PRO A 214 -1.54 -10.86 7.43
N PRO A 215 -1.39 -12.10 7.92
CA PRO A 215 -0.34 -12.41 8.90
C PRO A 215 1.03 -12.09 8.33
N GLN A 216 1.93 -11.66 9.20
CA GLN A 216 3.33 -11.50 8.86
C GLN A 216 3.92 -12.88 8.51
N GLU A 217 4.64 -12.93 7.39
CA GLU A 217 5.47 -14.07 7.02
C GLU A 217 6.91 -13.81 7.50
N GLU A 218 7.56 -14.86 7.98
CA GLU A 218 9.02 -14.86 8.17
C GLU A 218 9.74 -14.68 6.82
N ALA A 219 10.96 -14.14 6.85
CA ALA A 219 11.67 -13.74 5.64
C ALA A 219 11.99 -14.93 4.73
N ASP A 220 12.43 -16.03 5.33
CA ASP A 220 12.75 -17.30 4.67
C ASP A 220 11.54 -17.94 3.96
N VAL A 221 10.33 -17.71 4.48
CA VAL A 221 9.07 -18.19 3.90
C VAL A 221 8.53 -17.29 2.78
N LYS A 222 8.92 -16.01 2.72
CA LYS A 222 8.42 -15.07 1.70
C LYS A 222 8.84 -15.49 0.30
N ALA A 223 7.98 -15.28 -0.69
CA ALA A 223 8.38 -15.43 -2.10
C ALA A 223 9.59 -14.53 -2.43
N PRO A 224 10.58 -14.99 -3.23
CA PRO A 224 11.77 -14.22 -3.59
C PRO A 224 11.43 -12.84 -4.18
N LEU A 225 10.39 -12.73 -5.02
CA LEU A 225 9.92 -11.44 -5.54
C LEU A 225 9.59 -10.43 -4.43
N ARG A 226 8.96 -10.84 -3.33
CA ARG A 226 8.65 -9.92 -2.21
C ARG A 226 9.92 -9.41 -1.55
N ARG A 227 10.91 -10.29 -1.38
CA ARG A 227 12.23 -9.97 -0.84
C ARG A 227 12.97 -8.99 -1.77
N VAL A 228 12.96 -9.24 -3.08
CA VAL A 228 13.48 -8.31 -4.10
C VAL A 228 12.80 -6.94 -4.02
N VAL A 229 11.47 -6.87 -3.90
CA VAL A 229 10.74 -5.60 -3.73
C VAL A 229 11.17 -4.87 -2.45
N GLN A 230 11.33 -5.58 -1.33
CA GLN A 230 11.79 -4.99 -0.08
C GLN A 230 13.23 -4.42 -0.20
N LEU A 231 14.13 -5.16 -0.85
CA LEU A 231 15.50 -4.71 -1.12
C LEU A 231 15.52 -3.44 -1.98
N LEU A 232 14.75 -3.41 -3.08
CA LEU A 232 14.65 -2.22 -3.94
C LEU A 232 14.10 -1.01 -3.18
N LYS A 233 13.08 -1.21 -2.34
CA LYS A 233 12.54 -0.13 -1.49
C LYS A 233 13.56 0.37 -0.48
N ARG A 234 14.37 -0.52 0.11
CA ARG A 234 15.43 -0.12 1.05
C ARG A 234 16.54 0.64 0.35
N VAL A 235 17.02 0.18 -0.80
CA VAL A 235 18.02 0.92 -1.60
C VAL A 235 17.48 2.30 -1.95
N ARG A 236 16.21 2.36 -2.37
CA ARG A 236 15.54 3.64 -2.63
C ARG A 236 15.52 4.56 -1.41
N ASP A 237 15.23 4.03 -0.22
CA ASP A 237 15.21 4.83 1.01
C ASP A 237 16.60 5.37 1.40
N VAL A 238 17.67 4.61 1.12
CA VAL A 238 19.07 5.01 1.37
C VAL A 238 19.55 6.05 0.36
N GLU A 239 19.41 5.76 -0.93
CA GLU A 239 20.01 6.56 -2.02
C GLU A 239 19.23 7.86 -2.30
N PHE A 240 17.91 7.85 -2.09
CA PHE A 240 17.02 8.96 -2.44
C PHE A 240 16.44 9.65 -1.20
N LEU A 241 17.15 9.60 -0.07
CA LEU A 241 16.73 10.28 1.14
C LEU A 241 16.68 11.80 0.91
N GLY A 242 15.50 12.40 1.11
CA GLY A 242 15.28 13.82 0.88
C GLY A 242 15.09 14.23 -0.59
N ASP A 243 15.19 13.30 -1.54
CA ASP A 243 14.92 13.58 -2.95
C ASP A 243 13.41 13.61 -3.24
N LYS A 244 12.95 14.69 -3.89
CA LYS A 244 11.55 14.88 -4.32
C LYS A 244 11.17 14.00 -5.51
N CYS A 245 12.14 13.56 -6.31
CA CYS A 245 11.98 12.70 -7.50
C CYS A 245 12.15 11.21 -7.17
N ARG A 246 12.21 10.87 -5.89
CA ARG A 246 12.34 9.51 -5.37
C ARG A 246 11.27 8.56 -5.96
N PRO A 247 11.65 7.37 -6.47
CA PRO A 247 10.73 6.35 -6.94
C PRO A 247 9.64 5.97 -5.92
N THR A 248 8.38 5.89 -6.38
CA THR A 248 7.26 5.44 -5.55
C THR A 248 7.29 3.93 -5.35
N SER A 249 6.75 3.45 -4.22
CA SER A 249 6.71 2.02 -3.90
C SER A 249 5.92 1.23 -4.95
N ILE A 250 4.80 1.76 -5.45
CA ILE A 250 4.01 1.12 -6.50
C ILE A 250 4.77 1.01 -7.83
N MET A 251 5.60 2.00 -8.18
CA MET A 251 6.42 1.96 -9.39
C MET A 251 7.50 0.88 -9.28
N LEU A 252 8.23 0.83 -8.15
CA LEU A 252 9.24 -0.21 -7.91
C LEU A 252 8.63 -1.60 -7.89
N THR A 253 7.48 -1.76 -7.23
CA THR A 253 6.76 -3.04 -7.14
C THR A 253 6.27 -3.49 -8.52
N THR A 254 5.73 -2.58 -9.32
CA THR A 254 5.29 -2.86 -10.69
C THR A 254 6.46 -3.30 -11.56
N LEU A 255 7.58 -2.56 -11.53
CA LEU A 255 8.76 -2.89 -12.32
C LEU A 255 9.38 -4.24 -11.92
N ALA A 256 9.51 -4.50 -10.61
CA ALA A 256 9.98 -5.78 -10.12
C ALA A 256 9.07 -6.93 -10.55
N GLY A 257 7.76 -6.79 -10.34
CA GLY A 257 6.79 -7.81 -10.72
C GLY A 257 6.75 -8.08 -12.22
N ARG A 258 7.00 -7.09 -13.08
CA ARG A 258 7.06 -7.28 -14.55
C ARG A 258 8.29 -8.06 -15.01
N HIS A 259 9.45 -7.75 -14.46
CA HIS A 259 10.73 -8.32 -14.90
C HIS A 259 11.06 -9.67 -14.25
N TYR A 260 10.56 -9.94 -13.05
CA TYR A 260 10.73 -11.21 -12.35
C TYR A 260 10.09 -12.39 -13.10
N ARG A 261 10.80 -13.50 -13.26
CA ARG A 261 10.39 -14.64 -14.10
C ARG A 261 10.05 -15.90 -13.30
N GLY A 262 10.04 -15.82 -11.97
CA GLY A 262 9.75 -16.95 -11.09
C GLY A 262 11.00 -17.57 -10.45
N GLU A 263 12.08 -16.80 -10.35
CA GLU A 263 13.36 -17.24 -9.80
C GLU A 263 13.23 -17.65 -8.32
N GLU A 264 13.71 -18.84 -7.95
CA GLU A 264 13.70 -19.30 -6.55
C GLU A 264 14.78 -18.61 -5.69
N SER A 265 15.89 -18.20 -6.30
CA SER A 265 16.97 -17.44 -5.67
C SER A 265 16.63 -15.95 -5.57
N ILE A 266 16.95 -15.32 -4.43
CA ILE A 266 16.80 -13.88 -4.24
C ILE A 266 17.81 -13.15 -5.11
N ALA A 267 19.05 -13.64 -5.18
CA ALA A 267 20.12 -13.08 -5.97
C ALA A 267 19.78 -13.07 -7.46
N ASP A 268 19.38 -14.23 -8.01
CA ASP A 268 19.02 -14.34 -9.44
C ASP A 268 17.79 -13.49 -9.78
N GLY A 269 16.80 -13.46 -8.87
CA GLY A 269 15.62 -12.63 -9.01
C GLY A 269 15.95 -11.13 -8.98
N LEU A 270 16.83 -10.71 -8.08
CA LEU A 270 17.30 -9.32 -7.98
C LEU A 270 18.08 -8.92 -9.24
N GLU A 271 19.01 -9.76 -9.69
CA GLU A 271 19.79 -9.53 -10.91
C GLU A 271 18.88 -9.40 -12.13
N THR A 272 17.96 -10.34 -12.32
CA THR A 272 17.02 -10.32 -13.45
C THR A 272 16.15 -9.06 -13.44
N VAL A 273 15.63 -8.68 -12.28
CA VAL A 273 14.81 -7.47 -12.14
C VAL A 273 15.62 -6.21 -12.44
N VAL A 274 16.80 -6.06 -11.85
CA VAL A 274 17.63 -4.85 -12.03
C VAL A 274 18.09 -4.72 -13.48
N ASN A 275 18.55 -5.81 -14.10
CA ASN A 275 18.94 -5.83 -15.51
C ASN A 275 17.77 -5.48 -16.42
N GLY A 276 16.58 -6.04 -16.17
CA GLY A 276 15.36 -5.73 -16.93
C GLY A 276 14.97 -4.25 -16.84
N ILE A 277 15.01 -3.66 -15.65
CA ILE A 277 14.76 -2.23 -15.44
C ILE A 277 15.79 -1.38 -16.19
N ALA A 278 17.08 -1.70 -16.06
CA ALA A 278 18.16 -0.97 -16.72
C ALA A 278 18.03 -1.02 -18.25
N SER A 279 17.73 -2.19 -18.82
CA SER A 279 17.47 -2.35 -20.26
C SER A 279 16.27 -1.50 -20.71
N GLN A 280 15.17 -1.50 -19.95
CA GLN A 280 13.99 -0.71 -20.27
C GLN A 280 14.27 0.81 -20.25
N ILE A 281 15.05 1.27 -19.27
CA ILE A 281 15.49 2.67 -19.18
C ILE A 281 16.37 3.02 -20.38
N ASN A 282 17.35 2.18 -20.72
CA ASN A 282 18.26 2.41 -21.84
C ASN A 282 17.53 2.47 -23.18
N ALA A 283 16.60 1.54 -23.42
CA ALA A 283 15.79 1.49 -24.64
C ALA A 283 14.85 2.71 -24.78
N SER A 284 14.49 3.36 -23.67
CA SER A 284 13.57 4.51 -23.69
C SER A 284 14.28 5.83 -23.93
N ARG A 285 15.62 5.88 -23.99
CA ARG A 285 16.36 7.15 -24.16
C ARG A 285 16.13 7.77 -25.55
N PRO A 286 15.98 9.10 -25.65
CA PRO A 286 16.05 10.13 -24.59
C PRO A 286 14.73 10.35 -23.81
N GLY A 287 13.69 9.56 -24.09
CA GLY A 287 12.40 9.61 -23.40
C GLY A 287 12.38 8.98 -22.01
N ARG A 288 11.18 8.64 -21.54
CA ARG A 288 10.91 8.08 -20.21
C ARG A 288 10.23 6.73 -20.33
N ILE A 289 10.49 5.83 -19.38
CA ILE A 289 9.73 4.59 -19.25
C ILE A 289 8.28 4.90 -18.86
N ALA A 290 7.32 4.21 -19.50
CA ALA A 290 5.94 4.17 -19.05
C ALA A 290 5.76 2.96 -18.12
N VAL A 291 5.20 3.19 -16.93
CA VAL A 291 4.90 2.13 -15.94
C VAL A 291 3.41 2.14 -15.64
N PRO A 292 2.58 1.60 -16.55
CA PRO A 292 1.14 1.47 -16.32
C PRO A 292 0.87 0.55 -15.13
N ASN A 293 -0.19 0.86 -14.38
CA ASN A 293 -0.64 0.06 -13.25
C ASN A 293 -1.24 -1.25 -13.78
N PRO A 294 -0.69 -2.42 -13.42
CA PRO A 294 -1.18 -3.72 -13.91
C PRO A 294 -2.65 -3.99 -13.59
N ALA A 295 -3.17 -3.40 -12.51
CA ALA A 295 -4.59 -3.53 -12.16
C ALA A 295 -5.52 -2.82 -13.14
N ASP A 296 -5.03 -1.78 -13.83
CA ASP A 296 -5.79 -1.03 -14.83
C ASP A 296 -5.69 -1.67 -16.23
N GLU A 297 -4.69 -2.53 -16.46
CA GLU A 297 -4.53 -3.30 -17.70
C GLU A 297 -5.38 -4.59 -17.73
N LEU A 298 -5.64 -5.16 -16.55
CA LEU A 298 -6.44 -6.37 -16.37
C LEU A 298 -7.94 -6.08 -16.26
N ALA A 299 -8.34 -4.81 -16.19
CA ALA A 299 -9.73 -4.40 -16.17
C ALA A 299 -10.25 -4.28 -17.62
N PRO A 300 -11.35 -4.94 -18.01
CA PRO A 300 -11.97 -4.78 -19.32
C PRO A 300 -12.50 -3.36 -19.55
#